data_AF-A0A7R9GHD2-F1
#
_entry.id   AF-A0A7R9GHD2-F1
#
_cell.length_a   1.000
_cell.length_b   1.000
_cell.length_c   1.000
_cell.angle_alpha   90.00
_cell.angle_beta   90.00
_cell.angle_gamma   90.00
#
_symmetry.space_group_name_H-M   'P 1'
#
loop_
_entity.id
_entity.type
_entity.pdbx_description
1 polymer ?
#
loop_
_entity_poly.entity_id
_entity_poly.type
_entity_poly.pdbx_seq_one_letter_code
_entity_poly.pdbx_strand_id
1 'polypeptide(L)'
;MWWECLPSFFIIIGALAVPGQLAFVVNKLAFDHKFRRDRTEDYQRMYLLRDLRLTGNYYKHEGLDALPDEPQPPAPVKEVPEYKKKNPGMFYSIT
;
A
#
# COMPACT_ATOMS: atom_id res chain seq x y z
N MET A 1 30.30 36.32 -17.97
CA MET A 1 31.00 35.19 -18.64
C MET A 1 30.12 33.94 -18.62
N TRP A 2 30.33 32.94 -19.48
CA TRP A 2 29.46 31.75 -19.55
C TRP A 2 29.35 30.97 -18.24
N TRP A 3 30.37 31.04 -17.39
CA TRP A 3 30.40 30.44 -16.05
C TRP A 3 29.48 31.10 -15.02
N GLU A 4 29.13 32.39 -15.19
CA GLU A 4 28.28 33.12 -14.24
C GLU A 4 26.81 32.65 -14.27
N CYS A 5 26.42 31.86 -15.27
CA CYS A 5 25.11 31.21 -15.33
C CYS A 5 25.07 29.91 -14.49
N LEU A 6 26.22 29.33 -14.15
CA LEU A 6 26.25 28.06 -13.40
C LEU A 6 25.63 28.15 -12.00
N PRO A 7 25.84 29.22 -11.20
CA PRO A 7 25.25 29.30 -9.87
C PRO A 7 23.72 29.25 -9.89
N SER A 8 23.07 30.00 -10.80
CA SER A 8 21.61 29.97 -10.92
C SER A 8 21.12 28.62 -11.43
N PHE A 9 21.83 28.01 -12.38
CA PHE A 9 21.52 26.68 -12.88
C PHE A 9 21.60 25.60 -11.79
N PHE A 10 22.64 25.62 -10.94
CA PHE A 10 22.78 24.67 -9.84
C PHE A 10 21.71 24.86 -8.76
N ILE A 11 21.30 26.10 -8.47
CA ILE A 11 20.18 26.37 -7.56
C ILE A 11 18.90 25.73 -8.09
N ILE A 12 18.62 25.86 -9.40
CA ILE A 12 17.44 25.27 -10.03
C ILE A 12 17.50 23.74 -9.98
N ILE A 13 18.63 23.14 -10.34
CA ILE A 13 18.80 21.68 -10.27
C ILE A 13 18.63 21.19 -8.83
N GLY A 14 19.28 21.85 -7.86
CA GLY A 14 19.16 21.50 -6.46
C GLY A 14 17.71 21.56 -6.00
N ALA A 15 17.01 22.64 -6.32
CA ALA A 15 15.60 22.82 -5.96
C ALA A 15 14.67 21.76 -6.60
N LEU A 16 14.97 21.28 -7.80
CA LEU A 16 14.19 20.24 -8.48
C LEU A 16 14.55 18.82 -8.02
N ALA A 17 15.82 18.55 -7.74
CA ALA A 17 16.28 17.22 -7.37
C ALA A 17 16.00 16.87 -5.90
N VAL A 18 16.05 17.87 -5.00
CA VAL A 18 15.87 17.67 -3.56
C VAL A 18 14.50 17.08 -3.22
N PRO A 19 13.36 17.56 -3.74
CA PRO A 19 12.04 17.01 -3.39
C PRO A 19 11.90 15.52 -3.73
N GLY A 20 12.47 15.05 -4.84
CA GLY A 20 12.42 13.64 -5.24
C GLY A 20 13.15 12.72 -4.26
N GLN A 21 14.34 13.12 -3.84
CA GLN A 21 15.12 12.37 -2.85
C GLN A 21 14.55 12.50 -1.43
N LEU A 22 13.97 13.65 -1.11
CA LEU A 22 13.31 13.83 0.18
C LEU A 22 12.09 12.93 0.30
N ALA A 23 11.29 12.76 -0.76
CA ALA A 23 10.17 11.82 -0.78
C ALA A 23 10.61 10.37 -0.52
N PHE A 24 11.74 9.95 -1.08
CA PHE A 24 12.31 8.62 -0.83
C PHE A 24 12.66 8.41 0.65
N VAL A 25 13.31 9.40 1.27
CA VAL A 25 13.70 9.33 2.69
C VAL A 25 12.46 9.34 3.59
N VAL A 26 11.51 10.23 3.31
CA VAL A 26 10.25 10.33 4.08
C VAL A 26 9.45 9.03 3.99
N ASN A 27 9.32 8.44 2.80
CA ASN A 27 8.61 7.17 2.63
C ASN A 27 9.27 6.04 3.42
N LYS A 28 10.60 5.96 3.38
CA LYS A 28 11.34 4.95 4.16
C LYS A 28 11.13 5.14 5.66
N LEU A 29 11.08 6.37 6.15
CA LEU A 29 10.85 6.65 7.58
C LEU A 29 9.42 6.33 8.01
N ALA A 30 8.43 6.67 7.19
CA ALA A 30 7.01 6.54 7.55
C ALA A 30 6.46 5.12 7.38
N PHE A 31 6.90 4.39 6.35
CA PHE A 31 6.31 3.11 5.95
C PHE A 31 7.30 1.94 5.97
N ASP A 32 8.54 2.17 6.42
CA ASP A 32 9.67 1.24 6.34
C ASP A 32 10.01 0.79 4.90
N HIS A 33 9.39 1.44 3.91
CA HIS A 33 9.56 1.11 2.50
C HIS A 33 9.79 2.38 1.68
N LYS A 34 10.77 2.30 0.78
CA LYS A 34 11.23 3.41 -0.09
C LYS A 34 10.17 3.97 -1.04
N PHE A 35 9.22 3.14 -1.46
CA PHE A 35 8.26 3.45 -2.50
C PHE A 35 6.86 3.20 -2.00
N ARG A 36 5.94 4.09 -2.36
CA ARG A 36 4.53 3.91 -2.05
C ARG A 36 3.88 3.01 -3.10
N ARG A 37 3.13 2.00 -2.66
CA ARG A 37 2.36 1.13 -3.57
C ARG A 37 1.26 1.93 -4.26
N ASP A 38 1.01 1.64 -5.53
CA ASP A 38 -0.06 2.25 -6.30
C ASP A 38 -1.44 1.88 -5.72
N ARG A 39 -2.35 2.85 -5.75
CA ARG A 39 -3.74 2.76 -5.25
C ARG A 39 -4.69 3.49 -6.19
N THR A 40 -4.31 3.65 -7.45
CA THR A 40 -5.12 4.37 -8.43
C THR A 40 -6.38 3.58 -8.74
N GLU A 41 -6.22 2.27 -8.93
CA GLU A 41 -7.32 1.36 -9.28
C GLU A 41 -7.99 0.72 -8.06
N ASP A 42 -9.28 0.41 -8.17
CA ASP A 42 -10.07 -0.15 -7.08
C ASP A 42 -9.61 -1.54 -6.66
N TYR A 43 -9.21 -2.38 -7.61
CA TYR A 43 -8.67 -3.70 -7.28
C TYR A 43 -7.37 -3.60 -6.50
N GLN A 44 -6.50 -2.63 -6.81
CA GLN A 44 -5.24 -2.42 -6.07
C GLN A 44 -5.53 -2.03 -4.62
N ARG A 45 -6.55 -1.18 -4.39
CA ARG A 45 -7.01 -0.81 -3.05
C ARG A 45 -7.57 -2.01 -2.29
N MET A 46 -8.34 -2.87 -2.96
CA MET A 46 -8.88 -4.09 -2.37
C MET A 46 -7.76 -5.04 -1.92
N TYR A 47 -6.75 -5.27 -2.75
CA TYR A 47 -5.58 -6.09 -2.40
C TYR A 47 -4.77 -5.47 -1.26
N LEU A 48 -4.58 -4.15 -1.29
CA LEU A 48 -3.93 -3.43 -0.21
C LEU A 48 -4.67 -3.65 1.14
N LEU A 49 -6.00 -3.49 1.16
CA LEU A 49 -6.79 -3.74 2.38
C LEU A 49 -6.76 -5.20 2.82
N ARG A 50 -6.69 -6.16 1.88
CA ARG A 50 -6.49 -7.58 2.21
C ARG A 50 -5.16 -7.76 2.95
N ASP A 51 -4.07 -7.23 2.43
CA ASP A 51 -2.75 -7.38 3.02
C ASP A 51 -2.70 -6.78 4.44
N LEU A 52 -3.32 -5.61 4.65
CA LEU A 52 -3.48 -5.03 5.99
C LEU A 52 -4.19 -5.95 6.97
N ARG A 53 -5.28 -6.59 6.54
CA ARG A 53 -6.07 -7.46 7.41
C ARG A 53 -5.32 -8.74 7.76
N LEU A 54 -4.42 -9.19 6.89
CA LEU A 54 -3.60 -10.37 7.12
C LEU A 54 -2.42 -10.10 8.06
N THR A 55 -1.69 -9.00 7.85
CA THR A 55 -0.40 -8.77 8.51
C THR A 55 -0.35 -7.53 9.40
N GLY A 56 -1.35 -6.66 9.33
CA GLY A 56 -1.35 -5.33 9.96
C GLY A 56 -0.44 -4.32 9.26
N ASN A 57 0.36 -4.71 8.27
CA ASN A 57 1.24 -3.83 7.51
C ASN A 57 1.30 -4.24 6.03
N TYR A 58 0.84 -3.34 5.16
CA TYR A 58 0.78 -3.51 3.71
C TYR A 58 2.10 -3.86 3.01
N TYR A 59 3.25 -3.55 3.63
CA TYR A 59 4.58 -3.81 3.07
C TYR A 59 5.23 -5.08 3.63
N LYS A 60 4.59 -5.72 4.63
CA LYS A 60 5.01 -7.01 5.14
C LYS A 60 4.29 -8.11 4.36
N HIS A 61 5.05 -8.90 3.61
CA HIS A 61 4.52 -10.04 2.85
C HIS A 61 4.61 -11.33 3.66
N GLU A 62 3.51 -12.08 3.72
CA GLU A 62 3.49 -13.46 4.23
C GLU A 62 3.71 -14.41 3.05
N GLY A 63 4.78 -15.19 3.12
CA GLY A 63 5.12 -16.19 2.12
C GLY A 63 4.43 -17.53 2.38
N LEU A 64 4.95 -18.58 1.74
CA LEU A 64 4.52 -19.96 2.00
C LEU A 64 4.85 -20.41 3.43
N ASP A 65 5.84 -19.79 4.06
CA ASP A 65 6.27 -20.10 5.42
C ASP A 65 5.20 -19.79 6.49
N ALA A 66 4.21 -18.95 6.16
CA ALA A 66 3.09 -18.65 7.05
C ALA A 66 1.97 -19.70 6.98
N LEU A 67 2.01 -20.61 6.01
CA LEU A 67 1.03 -21.66 5.86
C LEU A 67 1.37 -22.81 6.81
N PRO A 68 0.36 -23.45 7.42
CA PRO A 68 0.59 -24.67 8.18
C PRO A 68 1.07 -25.80 7.25
N ASP A 69 2.13 -26.51 7.64
CA ASP A 69 2.66 -27.66 6.89
C ASP A 69 1.65 -28.80 6.79
N GLU A 70 0.83 -28.95 7.83
CA GLU A 70 -0.25 -29.91 7.87
C GLU A 70 -1.55 -29.28 7.35
N PRO A 71 -2.33 -30.02 6.53
CA PRO A 71 -3.61 -29.52 6.04
C PRO A 71 -4.53 -29.26 7.23
N GLN A 72 -4.78 -27.98 7.51
CA GLN A 72 -5.77 -27.60 8.51
C GLN A 72 -7.14 -28.16 8.06
N PRO A 73 -7.89 -28.84 8.95
CA PRO A 73 -9.28 -29.15 8.65
C PRO A 73 -10.00 -27.84 8.32
N PRO A 74 -10.94 -27.85 7.35
CA PRO A 74 -11.53 -26.63 6.83
C PRO A 74 -12.03 -25.77 7.99
N ALA A 75 -11.54 -24.53 8.06
CA ALA A 75 -11.96 -23.59 9.09
C ALA A 75 -13.50 -23.57 9.16
N PRO A 76 -14.10 -23.57 10.35
CA PRO A 76 -15.55 -23.56 10.46
C PRO A 76 -16.07 -22.36 9.66
N VAL A 77 -16.95 -22.63 8.70
CA VAL A 77 -17.55 -21.61 7.85
C VAL A 77 -18.21 -20.61 8.79
N LYS A 78 -17.61 -19.43 8.94
CA LYS A 78 -18.19 -18.35 9.72
C LYS A 78 -19.55 -18.07 9.11
N GLU A 79 -20.61 -18.34 9.85
CA GLU A 79 -21.97 -18.17 9.34
C GLU A 79 -22.14 -16.74 8.84
N VAL A 80 -22.66 -16.60 7.63
CA VAL A 80 -22.96 -15.28 7.06
C VAL A 80 -23.91 -14.59 8.05
N PRO A 81 -23.57 -13.40 8.56
CA PRO A 81 -24.37 -12.73 9.56
C PRO A 81 -25.78 -12.49 9.00
N GLU A 82 -26.79 -12.68 9.84
CA GLU A 82 -28.21 -12.82 9.44
C GLU A 82 -28.72 -11.65 8.57
N TYR A 83 -28.16 -10.45 8.78
CA TYR A 83 -28.50 -9.27 7.99
C TYR A 83 -28.21 -9.43 6.49
N LYS A 84 -27.18 -10.21 6.11
CA LYS A 84 -26.84 -10.51 4.70
C LYS A 84 -27.77 -11.57 4.09
N LYS A 85 -28.33 -12.47 4.92
CA LYS A 85 -29.32 -13.47 4.47
C LYS A 85 -30.66 -12.81 4.15
N LYS A 86 -31.01 -11.74 4.87
CA LYS A 86 -32.30 -11.05 4.74
C LYS A 86 -32.39 -10.10 3.53
N ASN A 87 -31.29 -9.49 3.10
CA ASN A 87 -31.22 -8.59 1.95
C ASN A 87 -30.08 -8.98 0.99
N PRO A 88 -30.31 -9.93 0.06
CA PRO A 88 -29.25 -10.43 -0.84
C PRO A 88 -28.73 -9.40 -1.87
N GLY A 89 -29.40 -8.26 -2.04
CA GLY A 89 -29.07 -7.23 -3.04
C GLY A 89 -28.47 -5.92 -2.51
N MET A 90 -28.25 -5.78 -1.21
CA MET A 90 -27.77 -4.52 -0.62
C MET A 90 -26.23 -4.47 -0.64
N PHE A 91 -25.66 -4.26 -1.84
CA PHE A 91 -24.28 -3.83 -1.98
C PHE A 91 -24.15 -2.44 -1.36
N TYR A 92 -23.33 -2.32 -0.31
CA TYR A 92 -23.03 -1.04 0.29
C TYR A 92 -22.43 -0.12 -0.79
N SER A 93 -23.19 0.90 -1.17
CA SER A 93 -22.67 2.10 -1.83
C SER A 93 -21.68 2.75 -0.87
N ILE A 94 -20.39 2.48 -1.07
CA ILE A 94 -19.32 3.19 -0.37
C ILE A 94 -19.21 4.55 -1.06
N THR A 95 -20.08 5.49 -0.69
CA THR A 95 -19.82 6.93 -0.75
C THR A 95 -19.10 7.36 0.51
#